data_AF-A0A914QWE4-F1
#
_entry.id   AF-A0A914QWE4-F1
#
_cell.length_a   1.000
_cell.length_b   1.000
_cell.length_c   1.000
_cell.angle_alpha   90.00
_cell.angle_beta   90.00
_cell.angle_gamma   90.00
#
_symmetry.space_group_name_H-M   'P 1'
#
loop_
_entity.id
_entity.type
_entity.pdbx_description
1 polymer ?
#
loop_
_entity_poly.entity_id
_entity_poly.type
_entity_poly.pdbx_seq_one_letter_code
_entity_poly.pdbx_strand_id
1 'polypeptide(L)'
;MSGAQARGIHQLIKAENKALQKINEAKRKRTEKLKQARDEANEELNVLRRELEGKFAQFERENHGNRDETQKIIDAEIEKELQEMEKHVAENRDAVINRILNLVCDIQPELHHNLQLQQKLYGRSQNKNNNNTEDA
;
A
#
# COMPACT_ATOMS: atom_id res chain seq x y z
N MET A 1 -101.15 1.97 -2.61
CA MET A 1 -99.96 1.30 -2.04
C MET A 1 -98.74 1.55 -2.92
N SER A 2 -97.99 2.65 -2.70
CA SER A 2 -96.80 2.99 -3.52
C SER A 2 -95.70 3.74 -2.75
N GLY A 3 -96.03 4.49 -1.70
CA GLY A 3 -95.02 5.21 -0.88
C GLY A 3 -94.10 4.33 0.00
N ALA A 4 -94.51 3.10 0.33
CA ALA A 4 -93.70 2.19 1.14
C ALA A 4 -92.51 1.60 0.36
N GLN A 5 -92.69 1.32 -0.93
CA GLN A 5 -91.65 0.77 -1.80
C GLN A 5 -90.56 1.80 -2.10
N ALA A 6 -90.93 3.07 -2.35
CA ALA A 6 -89.99 4.16 -2.57
C ALA A 6 -89.12 4.47 -1.33
N ARG A 7 -89.67 4.35 -0.11
CA ARG A 7 -88.92 4.54 1.14
C ARG A 7 -87.89 3.42 1.38
N GLY A 8 -88.24 2.17 1.07
CA GLY A 8 -87.32 1.04 1.19
C GLY A 8 -86.11 1.16 0.26
N ILE A 9 -86.34 1.55 -1.00
CA ILE A 9 -85.26 1.79 -1.98
C ILE A 9 -84.33 2.91 -1.51
N HIS A 10 -84.89 4.01 -1.00
CA HIS A 10 -84.07 5.13 -0.51
C HIS A 10 -83.20 4.74 0.70
N GLN A 11 -83.68 3.85 1.57
CA GLN A 11 -82.89 3.32 2.68
C GLN A 11 -81.73 2.43 2.20
N LEU A 12 -81.96 1.60 1.17
CA LEU A 12 -80.92 0.77 0.56
C LEU A 12 -79.83 1.65 -0.09
N ILE A 13 -80.21 2.69 -0.84
CA ILE A 13 -79.25 3.63 -1.45
C ILE A 13 -78.42 4.35 -0.37
N LYS A 14 -79.02 4.73 0.76
CA LYS A 14 -78.28 5.31 1.90
C LYS A 14 -77.31 4.32 2.52
N ALA A 15 -77.72 3.07 2.70
CA ALA A 15 -76.85 2.01 3.22
C ALA A 15 -75.68 1.71 2.27
N GLU A 16 -75.94 1.67 0.96
CA GLU A 16 -74.94 1.49 -0.09
C GLU A 16 -73.89 2.62 -0.07
N ASN A 17 -74.33 3.88 -0.06
CA ASN A 17 -73.43 5.02 0.04
C ASN A 17 -72.57 4.99 1.31
N LYS A 18 -73.16 4.62 2.46
CA LYS A 18 -72.43 4.51 3.73
C LYS A 18 -71.41 3.36 3.70
N ALA A 19 -71.73 2.24 3.06
CA ALA A 19 -70.81 1.13 2.87
C ALA A 19 -69.65 1.52 1.95
N LEU A 20 -69.93 2.20 0.83
CA LEU A 20 -68.92 2.71 -0.10
C LEU A 20 -67.98 3.71 0.56
N GLN A 21 -68.51 4.65 1.35
CA GLN A 21 -67.70 5.59 2.14
C GLN A 21 -66.77 4.85 3.09
N LYS A 22 -67.28 3.87 3.85
CA LYS A 22 -66.47 3.08 4.79
C LYS A 22 -65.36 2.29 4.09
N ILE A 23 -65.63 1.75 2.89
CA ILE A 23 -64.62 1.06 2.08
C ILE A 23 -63.55 2.05 1.57
N ASN A 24 -63.96 3.22 1.09
CA ASN A 24 -63.04 4.23 0.60
C ASN A 24 -62.14 4.79 1.71
N GLU A 25 -62.70 5.03 2.90
CA GLU A 25 -61.93 5.40 4.09
C GLU A 25 -60.91 4.31 4.46
N ALA A 26 -61.31 3.04 4.44
CA ALA A 26 -60.39 1.93 4.72
C ALA A 26 -59.26 1.84 3.69
N LYS A 27 -59.56 2.01 2.39
CA LYS A 27 -58.56 2.05 1.32
C LYS A 27 -57.59 3.23 1.51
N ARG A 28 -58.12 4.42 1.79
CA ARG A 28 -57.31 5.62 2.04
C ARG A 28 -56.37 5.43 3.23
N LYS A 29 -56.88 4.93 4.36
CA LYS A 29 -56.07 4.62 5.55
C LYS A 29 -54.96 3.62 5.27
N ARG A 30 -55.22 2.59 4.44
CA ARG A 30 -54.18 1.63 4.02
C ARG A 30 -53.08 2.32 3.21
N THR A 31 -53.45 3.14 2.23
CA THR A 31 -52.49 3.85 1.40
C THR A 31 -51.67 4.85 2.21
N GLU A 32 -52.30 5.58 3.14
CA GLU A 32 -51.63 6.51 4.05
C GLU A 32 -50.63 5.78 4.95
N LYS A 33 -51.00 4.62 5.53
CA LYS A 33 -50.07 3.81 6.33
C LYS A 33 -48.89 3.27 5.50
N LEU A 34 -49.12 2.86 4.26
CA LEU A 34 -48.05 2.41 3.37
C LEU A 34 -47.11 3.55 3.00
N LYS A 35 -47.65 4.75 2.74
CA LYS A 35 -46.85 5.93 2.48
C LYS A 35 -46.03 6.32 3.70
N GLN A 36 -46.64 6.36 4.88
CA GLN A 36 -45.97 6.66 6.13
C GLN A 36 -44.81 5.68 6.40
N ALA A 37 -45.04 4.38 6.29
CA ALA A 37 -43.98 3.39 6.49
C ALA A 37 -42.82 3.55 5.49
N ARG A 38 -43.12 3.95 4.25
CA ARG A 38 -42.10 4.25 3.24
C ARG A 38 -41.31 5.51 3.60
N ASP A 39 -42.00 6.56 4.00
CA ASP A 39 -41.39 7.84 4.35
C ASP A 39 -40.48 7.70 5.59
N GLU A 40 -40.95 6.97 6.62
CA GLU A 40 -40.17 6.63 7.82
C GLU A 40 -38.91 5.81 7.47
N ALA A 41 -39.04 4.77 6.64
CA ALA A 41 -37.87 3.98 6.20
C ALA A 41 -36.86 4.81 5.39
N ASN A 42 -37.32 5.75 4.56
CA ASN A 42 -36.43 6.65 3.83
C ASN A 42 -35.73 7.64 4.77
N GLU A 43 -36.42 8.11 5.82
CA GLU A 43 -35.83 8.99 6.81
C GLU A 43 -34.73 8.28 7.60
N GLU A 44 -34.98 7.04 8.05
CA GLU A 44 -33.96 6.20 8.68
C GLU A 44 -32.75 5.96 7.78
N LEU A 45 -32.97 5.66 6.50
CA LEU A 45 -31.89 5.49 5.51
C LEU A 45 -31.06 6.77 5.38
N ASN A 46 -31.71 7.94 5.31
CA ASN A 46 -31.03 9.22 5.21
C ASN A 46 -30.24 9.59 6.48
N VAL A 47 -30.70 9.18 7.67
CA VAL A 47 -29.95 9.34 8.92
C VAL A 47 -28.71 8.46 8.87
N LEU A 48 -28.86 7.16 8.59
CA LEU A 48 -27.75 6.23 8.49
C LEU A 48 -26.71 6.67 7.45
N ARG A 49 -27.17 7.16 6.30
CA ARG A 49 -26.31 7.68 5.25
C ARG A 49 -25.49 8.87 5.75
N ARG A 50 -26.13 9.84 6.42
CA ARG A 50 -25.43 11.00 7.00
C ARG A 50 -24.42 10.61 8.06
N GLU A 51 -24.74 9.62 8.90
CA GLU A 51 -23.79 9.09 9.89
C GLU A 51 -22.58 8.42 9.24
N LEU A 52 -22.81 7.60 8.21
CA LEU A 52 -21.74 6.92 7.48
C LEU A 52 -20.88 7.91 6.69
N GLU A 53 -21.49 8.89 6.01
CA GLU A 53 -20.77 9.97 5.32
C GLU A 53 -19.95 10.80 6.31
N GLY A 54 -20.49 11.08 7.51
CA GLY A 54 -19.77 11.77 8.57
C GLY A 54 -18.56 10.98 9.09
N LYS A 55 -18.73 9.67 9.35
CA LYS A 55 -17.65 8.77 9.76
C LYS A 55 -16.59 8.65 8.67
N PHE A 56 -17.00 8.56 7.41
CA PHE A 56 -16.10 8.49 6.26
C PHE A 56 -15.30 9.78 6.11
N ALA A 57 -15.94 10.94 6.19
CA ALA A 57 -15.24 12.23 6.13
C ALA A 57 -14.27 12.45 7.30
N GLN A 58 -14.58 11.94 8.50
CA GLN A 58 -13.64 11.93 9.63
C GLN A 58 -12.43 11.03 9.34
N PHE A 59 -12.68 9.80 8.89
CA PHE A 59 -11.63 8.86 8.51
C PHE A 59 -10.75 9.41 7.39
N GLU A 60 -11.33 10.03 6.35
CA GLU A 60 -10.58 10.69 5.30
C GLU A 60 -9.73 11.83 5.86
N ARG A 61 -10.25 12.67 6.76
CA ARG A 61 -9.47 13.77 7.32
C ARG A 61 -8.29 13.28 8.16
N GLU A 62 -8.52 12.28 9.02
CA GLU A 62 -7.48 11.67 9.85
C GLU A 62 -6.42 10.99 9.00
N ASN A 63 -6.84 10.24 7.99
CA ASN A 63 -5.92 9.43 7.19
C ASN A 63 -5.22 10.22 6.07
N HIS A 64 -5.87 11.25 5.52
CA HIS A 64 -5.29 12.15 4.53
C HIS A 64 -4.21 13.07 5.15
N GLY A 65 -4.34 13.41 6.44
CA GLY A 65 -3.28 14.14 7.17
C GLY A 65 -2.00 13.34 7.35
N ASN A 66 -2.09 12.00 7.33
CA ASN A 66 -0.98 11.13 7.66
C ASN A 66 0.05 11.01 6.52
N ARG A 67 -0.34 11.30 5.27
CA ARG A 67 0.58 11.20 4.12
C ARG A 67 1.68 12.26 4.16
N ASP A 68 1.33 13.49 4.51
CA ASP A 68 2.28 14.60 4.57
C ASP A 68 3.21 14.46 5.78
N GLU A 69 2.72 13.93 6.90
CA GLU A 69 3.54 13.62 8.08
C GLU A 69 4.51 12.47 7.79
N THR A 70 4.03 11.40 7.16
CA THR A 70 4.87 10.27 6.73
C THR A 70 5.96 10.74 5.76
N GLN A 71 5.63 11.60 4.80
CA GLN A 71 6.60 12.14 3.85
C GLN A 71 7.70 12.94 4.56
N LYS A 72 7.34 13.80 5.52
CA LYS A 72 8.33 14.56 6.32
C LYS A 72 9.26 13.66 7.12
N ILE A 73 8.74 12.57 7.69
CA ILE A 73 9.56 11.59 8.42
C ILE A 73 10.55 10.90 7.47
N ILE A 74 10.07 10.49 6.29
CA ILE A 74 10.92 9.87 5.27
C ILE A 74 12.01 10.84 4.82
N ASP A 75 11.66 12.09 4.53
CA ASP A 75 12.60 13.11 4.07
C ASP A 75 13.69 13.38 5.13
N ALA A 76 13.30 13.44 6.41
CA ALA A 76 14.24 13.62 7.52
C ALA A 76 15.18 12.42 7.71
N GLU A 77 14.67 11.19 7.56
CA GLU A 77 15.50 9.97 7.62
C GLU A 77 16.50 9.92 6.45
N ILE A 78 16.04 10.27 5.24
CA ILE A 78 16.90 10.35 4.05
C ILE A 78 18.01 11.39 4.24
N GLU A 79 17.68 12.58 4.76
CA GLU A 79 18.68 13.62 5.00
C GLU A 79 19.74 13.16 6.02
N LYS A 80 19.31 12.42 7.06
CA LYS A 80 20.22 11.83 8.03
C LYS A 80 21.11 10.75 7.42
N GLU A 81 20.55 9.83 6.63
CA GLU A 81 21.34 8.79 5.94
C GLU A 81 22.35 9.41 4.96
N LEU A 82 21.98 10.47 4.25
CA LEU A 82 22.89 11.21 3.38
C LEU A 82 24.06 11.83 4.15
N GLN A 83 23.78 12.47 5.30
CA GLN A 83 24.82 13.03 6.16
C GLN A 83 25.77 11.96 6.71
N GLU A 84 25.23 10.81 7.13
CA GLU A 84 26.04 9.67 7.59
C GLU A 84 26.91 9.12 6.46
N MET A 85 26.37 9.00 5.24
CA MET A 85 27.10 8.55 4.06
C MET A 85 28.24 9.52 3.71
N GLU A 86 27.97 10.83 3.68
CA GLU A 86 28.98 11.85 3.41
C GLU A 86 30.11 11.81 4.45
N LYS A 87 29.75 11.64 5.73
CA LYS A 87 30.73 11.50 6.81
C LYS A 87 31.61 10.26 6.62
N HIS A 88 31.02 9.10 6.32
CA HIS A 88 31.78 7.88 6.05
C HIS A 88 32.71 8.00 4.85
N VAL A 89 32.28 8.69 3.79
CA VAL A 89 33.12 8.97 2.63
C VAL A 89 34.26 9.90 3.03
N ALA A 90 34.00 10.99 3.74
CA ALA A 90 35.02 11.94 4.17
C ALA A 90 36.08 11.29 5.07
N GLU A 91 35.66 10.46 6.03
CA GLU A 91 36.57 9.76 6.96
C GLU A 91 37.48 8.74 6.24
N ASN A 92 36.96 8.02 5.25
CA ASN A 92 37.69 6.94 4.59
C ASN A 92 38.38 7.35 3.29
N ARG A 93 38.09 8.55 2.77
CA ARG A 93 38.60 9.04 1.48
C ARG A 93 40.12 8.92 1.39
N ASP A 94 40.83 9.47 2.36
CA ASP A 94 42.30 9.52 2.33
C ASP A 94 42.92 8.13 2.50
N ALA A 95 42.32 7.28 3.34
CA ALA A 95 42.77 5.90 3.51
C ALA A 95 42.64 5.09 2.20
N VAL A 96 41.52 5.24 1.50
CA VAL A 96 41.28 4.57 0.21
C VAL A 96 42.22 5.09 -0.87
N ILE A 97 42.39 6.42 -0.97
CA ILE A 97 43.31 7.04 -1.94
C ILE A 97 44.74 6.53 -1.72
N ASN A 98 45.23 6.57 -0.48
CA ASN A 98 46.57 6.10 -0.15
C ASN A 98 46.74 4.60 -0.45
N ARG A 99 45.72 3.78 -0.18
CA ARG A 99 45.76 2.35 -0.51
C ARG A 99 45.87 2.12 -2.02
N ILE A 100 45.08 2.85 -2.82
CA ILE A 100 45.12 2.73 -4.29
C ILE A 100 46.48 3.20 -4.82
N LEU A 101 46.99 4.33 -4.35
CA LEU A 101 48.30 4.85 -4.77
C LEU A 101 49.43 3.87 -4.43
N ASN A 102 49.43 3.31 -3.22
CA ASN A 102 50.43 2.30 -2.85
C ASN A 102 50.39 1.06 -3.75
N LEU A 103 49.19 0.58 -4.10
CA LEU A 103 49.05 -0.58 -5.00
C LEU A 103 49.49 -0.28 -6.43
N VAL A 104 49.28 0.94 -6.93
CA VAL A 104 49.66 1.34 -8.28
C VAL A 104 51.17 1.62 -8.38
N CYS A 105 51.77 2.17 -7.32
CA CYS A 105 53.20 2.50 -7.28
C CYS A 105 54.10 1.34 -6.86
N ASP A 106 53.58 0.28 -6.22
CA ASP A 106 54.34 -0.93 -5.86
C ASP A 106 54.46 -1.88 -7.05
N ILE A 107 55.37 -1.53 -7.96
CA ILE A 107 55.71 -2.37 -9.11
C ILE A 107 56.68 -3.45 -8.62
N GLN A 108 56.17 -4.68 -8.45
CA GLN A 108 56.95 -5.88 -8.15
C GLN A 108 57.23 -6.64 -9.45
N PRO A 109 58.38 -6.41 -10.13
CA PRO A 109 58.72 -7.16 -11.34
C PRO A 109 59.08 -8.60 -10.98
N GLU A 110 58.15 -9.53 -11.18
CA GLU A 110 58.42 -10.96 -11.03
C GLU A 110 58.81 -11.60 -12.36
N LEU A 111 59.86 -12.43 -12.32
CA LEU A 111 60.20 -13.30 -13.45
C LEU A 111 59.04 -14.28 -13.67
N HIS A 112 58.62 -14.45 -14.92
CA HIS A 112 57.58 -15.44 -15.24
C HIS A 112 57.97 -16.85 -14.75
N HIS A 113 57.02 -17.56 -14.14
CA HIS A 113 57.22 -18.87 -13.49
C HIS A 113 58.07 -19.86 -14.29
N ASN A 114 57.83 -19.94 -15.60
CA ASN A 114 58.53 -20.87 -16.50
C ASN A 114 60.05 -20.61 -16.59
N LEU A 115 60.49 -19.34 -16.54
CA LEU A 115 61.90 -19.00 -16.58
C LEU A 115 62.58 -19.31 -15.24
N GLN A 116 61.86 -19.13 -14.12
CA GLN A 116 62.33 -19.55 -12.79
C GLN A 116 62.50 -21.07 -12.71
N LEU A 117 61.58 -21.84 -13.29
CA LEU A 117 61.69 -23.30 -13.40
C LEU A 117 62.90 -23.70 -14.24
N GLN A 118 63.11 -23.05 -15.39
CA GLN A 118 64.24 -23.34 -16.26
C GLN A 118 65.58 -23.09 -15.55
N GLN A 119 65.74 -21.97 -14.84
CA GLN A 119 66.96 -21.71 -14.06
C GLN A 119 67.22 -22.76 -12.97
N LYS A 120 66.18 -23.20 -12.26
CA LYS A 120 66.29 -24.28 -11.26
C LYS A 120 66.70 -25.61 -11.88
N LEU A 121 66.19 -25.92 -13.07
CA LEU A 121 66.54 -27.14 -13.81
C LEU A 121 67.97 -27.09 -14.38
N TYR A 122 68.38 -25.95 -14.95
CA TYR A 122 69.73 -25.75 -15.49
C TYR A 122 70.80 -25.62 -14.40
N GLY A 123 70.52 -24.93 -13.30
CA GLY A 123 71.45 -24.83 -12.15
C GLY A 123 71.70 -26.17 -11.45
N ARG A 124 70.70 -27.07 -11.46
CA ARG A 124 70.85 -28.45 -10.96
C ARG A 124 71.68 -29.34 -11.89
N SER A 125 71.78 -28.99 -13.18
CA SER A 125 72.58 -29.71 -14.17
C SER A 125 74.08 -29.41 -14.04
N GLN A 126 74.45 -28.15 -13.81
CA GLN A 126 75.87 -27.76 -13.69
C GLN A 126 76.56 -28.31 -12.43
N ASN A 127 75.82 -28.54 -11.35
CA ASN A 127 76.39 -29.08 -10.10
C ASN A 127 76.64 -30.60 -10.14
N LYS A 128 76.16 -31.31 -11.16
CA LYS A 128 76.48 -32.74 -11.37
C LYS A 128 77.73 -32.96 -12.21
N ASN A 129 78.19 -31.95 -12.95
CA ASN A 129 79.32 -32.09 -13.88
C ASN A 129 80.69 -31.80 -13.26
N ASN A 130 80.73 -31.21 -12.05
CA ASN A 130 81.99 -30.87 -11.36
C ASN A 130 82.53 -31.96 -10.42
N ASN A 131 81.84 -33.09 -10.25
CA ASN A 131 82.27 -34.16 -9.33
C ASN A 131 82.87 -35.39 -10.04
N ASN A 132 83.13 -35.33 -11.35
CA ASN A 132 83.55 -36.49 -12.16
C ASN A 132 84.89 -36.31 -12.90
N THR A 133 85.78 -35.42 -12.48
CA THR A 133 87.09 -35.18 -13.15
C THR A 133 88.33 -35.36 -12.26
N GLU A 134 88.20 -36.00 -11.11
CA GLU A 134 89.33 -36.43 -10.26
C GLU A 134 89.23 -37.94 -10.00
N ASP A 135 89.63 -38.76 -10.98
CA ASP A 135 90.23 -40.09 -10.79
C ASP A 135 90.34 -40.82 -12.15
N ALA A 136 91.50 -40.69 -12.81
CA ALA A 136 92.18 -41.68 -13.66
C ALA A 136 93.40 -41.07 -14.35
#